data_AF-X1BYY6-F1
#
_entry.id   AF-X1BYY6-F1
#
_cell.length_a   1.000
_cell.length_b   1.000
_cell.length_c   1.000
_cell.angle_alpha   90.00
_cell.angle_beta   90.00
_cell.angle_gamma   90.00
#
_symmetry.space_group_name_H-M   'P 1'
#
loop_
_entity.id
_entity.type
_entity.pdbx_description
1 polymer ?
#
loop_
_entity_poly.entity_id
_entity_poly.type
_entity_poly.pdbx_seq_one_letter_code
_entity_poly.pdbx_strand_id
1 'polypeptide(L)' 'MTINVAVITVSDRSYSGEREDRSGKLLSEIVEQKLGNVLAYEVIPDEIEMIKREIL' A
#
# COMPACT_ATOMS: atom_id res chain seq x y z
N MET A 1 21.90 0.98 2.65
CA MET A 1 21.27 1.27 1.35
C MET A 1 19.85 1.68 1.65
N THR A 2 19.43 2.87 1.24
CA THR A 2 18.07 3.37 1.48
C THR A 2 17.26 3.15 0.22
N ILE A 3 16.19 2.37 0.30
CA ILE A 3 15.28 2.15 -0.82
C ILE A 3 14.01 2.99 -0.66
N ASN A 4 13.48 3.47 -1.77
CA ASN A 4 12.19 4.13 -1.81
C ASN A 4 11.13 3.10 -2.21
N VAL A 5 10.04 3.04 -1.45
CA VAL A 5 8.99 2.02 -1.59
C VAL A 5 7.62 2.69 -1.66
N ALA A 6 6.74 2.16 -2.50
CA ALA A 6 5.31 2.43 -2.46
C ALA A 6 4.61 1.19 -1.88
N VAL A 7 3.65 1.41 -0.98
CA VAL A 7 2.82 0.35 -0.38
C VAL A 7 1.41 0.50 -0.94
N ILE A 8 0.93 -0.50 -1.67
CA ILE A 8 -0.40 -0.49 -2.29
C ILE A 8 -1.16 -1.71 -1.80
N THR A 9 -2.26 -1.47 -1.10
CA THR A 9 -3.19 -2.52 -0.68
C THR A 9 -4.33 -2.62 -1.68
N VAL A 10 -4.53 -3.81 -2.23
CA VAL A 10 -5.65 -4.12 -3.14
C VAL A 10 -6.70 -4.91 -2.35
N SER A 11 -7.84 -4.28 -2.06
CA SER A 11 -8.95 -4.93 -1.37
C SER A 11 -10.21 -4.07 -1.39
N ASP A 12 -11.30 -4.58 -1.98
CA ASP A 12 -12.61 -3.91 -1.98
C ASP A 12 -13.09 -3.56 -0.58
N ARG A 13 -12.92 -4.48 0.38
CA ARG A 13 -13.37 -4.31 1.77
C ARG A 13 -12.59 -3.22 2.50
N SER A 14 -11.30 -3.10 2.21
CA SER A 14 -10.49 -2.05 2.85
C SER A 14 -10.67 -0.71 2.16
N TYR A 15 -10.89 -0.72 0.85
CA TYR A 15 -11.27 0.46 0.08
C TYR A 15 -12.66 1.00 0.50
N SER A 16 -13.64 0.12 0.72
CA SER A 16 -15.00 0.48 1.15
C SER A 16 -15.11 0.85 2.64
N GLY A 17 -14.02 0.67 3.42
CA GLY A 17 -14.00 0.95 4.85
C GLY A 17 -14.63 -0.12 5.73
N GLU A 18 -15.06 -1.26 5.18
CA GLU A 18 -15.56 -2.41 5.94
C GLU A 18 -14.48 -3.04 6.84
N ARG A 19 -13.21 -2.91 6.44
CA ARG A 19 -12.07 -3.45 7.18
C ARG A 19 -10.86 -2.53 7.09
N GLU A 20 -10.31 -2.12 8.22
CA GLU A 20 -9.03 -1.39 8.26
C GLU A 20 -7.89 -2.18 7.59
N ASP A 21 -7.12 -1.51 6.74
CA ASP A 21 -5.87 -2.07 6.22
C ASP A 21 -4.75 -2.02 7.29
N ARG A 22 -4.73 -3.06 8.12
CA ARG A 22 -3.68 -3.23 9.13
C ARG A 22 -2.37 -3.73 8.52
N SER A 23 -2.46 -4.46 7.40
CA SER A 23 -1.31 -5.06 6.72
C SER A 23 -0.43 -4.03 6.04
N GLY A 24 -1.02 -3.14 5.23
CA GLY A 24 -0.27 -2.10 4.53
C GLY A 24 0.37 -1.13 5.53
N LYS A 25 -0.35 -0.73 6.58
CA LYS A 25 0.22 0.11 7.67
C LYS A 25 1.44 -0.54 8.31
N LEU A 26 1.34 -1.81 8.70
CA LEU A 26 2.47 -2.54 9.29
C LEU A 26 3.65 -2.67 8.32
N LEU A 27 3.39 -2.89 7.03
CA LEU A 27 4.44 -2.92 6.01
C LEU A 27 5.15 -1.58 5.87
N SER A 28 4.41 -0.47 5.88
CA SER A 28 4.99 0.87 5.85
C SER A 28 5.92 1.09 7.03
N GLU A 29 5.47 0.75 8.25
CA GLU A 29 6.29 0.86 9.47
C GLU A 29 7.58 0.00 9.38
N ILE A 30 7.47 -1.24 8.89
CA ILE A 30 8.63 -2.13 8.76
C ILE A 30 9.63 -1.57 7.73
N VAL A 31 9.15 -1.02 6.62
CA VAL A 31 10.00 -0.39 5.60
C VAL A 31 10.72 0.81 6.16
N GLU A 32 9.99 1.72 6.82
CA GLU A 32 10.57 2.93 7.42
C GLU A 32 11.61 2.63 8.50
N GLN A 33 11.37 1.58 9.29
CA GLN A 33 12.29 1.18 10.37
C GLN A 33 13.55 0.46 9.87
N LYS A 34 13.47 -0.28 8.76
CA LYS A 34 14.52 -1.27 8.40
C LYS A 34 15.14 -1.09 7.01
N LEU A 35 14.44 -0.46 6.07
CA LEU A 35 14.80 -0.54 4.64
C LEU A 35 14.98 0.85 3.99
N GLY A 36 14.12 1.82 4.30
CA GLY A 36 14.23 3.15 3.72
C GLY A 36 12.94 3.97 3.84
N ASN A 37 12.52 4.63 2.77
CA ASN A 37 11.41 5.59 2.81
C ASN A 37 10.17 5.01 2.14
N VAL A 38 9.02 5.16 2.78
CA VAL A 38 7.72 4.96 2.13
C VAL A 38 7.32 6.27 1.48
N LEU A 39 7.24 6.29 0.15
CA LEU A 39 6.89 7.50 -0.61
C LEU A 39 5.40 7.58 -0.93
N ALA A 40 4.70 6.45 -0.89
CA ALA A 40 3.27 6.37 -1.15
C ALA A 40 2.66 5.22 -0.34
N TYR A 41 1.44 5.43 0.13
CA TYR A 41 0.60 4.43 0.75
C TYR A 41 -0.82 4.60 0.21
N GLU A 42 -1.33 3.59 -0.48
CA GLU A 42 -2.65 3.62 -1.11
C GLU A 42 -3.44 2.35 -0.83
N VAL A 43 -4.76 2.51 -0.75
CA VAL A 43 -5.72 1.39 -0.69
C VAL A 43 -6.63 1.53 -1.90
N ILE A 44 -6.67 0.52 -2.76
CA ILE A 44 -7.45 0.50 -4.01
C ILE A 44 -8.40 -0.71 -4.04
N PRO A 45 -9.50 -0.65 -4.82
CA PRO A 45 -10.38 -1.80 -5.00
C PRO A 45 -9.71 -2.90 -5.83
N ASP A 46 -10.33 -4.07 -5.87
CA ASP A 46 -9.92 -5.25 -6.63
C ASP A 46 -10.22 -5.08 -8.15
N GLU A 47 -9.86 -3.93 -8.71
CA GLU A 47 -10.11 -3.54 -10.11
C GLU A 47 -8.82 -3.45 -10.93
N ILE A 48 -8.76 -4.18 -12.04
CA ILE A 48 -7.57 -4.25 -12.91
C ILE A 48 -7.09 -2.87 -13.37
N GLU A 49 -8.01 -1.98 -13.75
CA GLU A 49 -7.64 -0.65 -14.24
C GLU A 49 -7.11 0.27 -13.12
N MET A 50 -7.58 0.09 -11.89
CA MET A 50 -7.02 0.79 -10.72
C MET A 50 -5.63 0.26 -10.38
N ILE A 51 -5.43 -1.06 -10.40
CA ILE A 51 -4.11 -1.66 -10.15
C ILE A 51 -3.10 -1.17 -11.18
N LYS A 52 -3.45 -1.17 -12.48
CA LYS A 52 -2.58 -0.66 -13.54
C LYS A 52 -2.21 0.81 -13.34
N ARG A 53 -3.16 1.65 -12.93
CA ARG A 53 -2.92 3.08 -12.68
C ARG A 53 -1.87 3.29 -11.59
N GLU A 54 -1.89 2.48 -10.54
CA GLU A 54 -0.99 2.67 -9.40
C GLU A 54 0.42 2.07 -9.62
N ILE A 55 0.58 1.07 -10.50
CA ILE A 55 1.86 0.35 -10.67
C ILE A 55 2.64 0.67 -11.96
N LEU A 56 2.05 1.37 -12.93
CA LEU A 56 2.64 1.70 -14.24
C LEU A 56 2.89 3.20 -14.39
#